data_AF-A0A561V060-F1
#
_entry.id   AF-A0A561V060-F1
#
_cell.length_a   1.000
_cell.length_b   1.000
_cell.length_c   1.000
_cell.angle_alpha   90.00
_cell.angle_beta   90.00
_cell.angle_gamma   90.00
#
_symmetry.space_group_name_H-M   'P 1'
#
loop_
_entity.id
_entity.type
_entity.pdbx_description
1 polymer ?
#
loop_
_entity_poly.entity_id
_entity_poly.type
_entity_poly.pdbx_seq_one_letter_code
_entity_poly.pdbx_strand_id
1 'polypeptide(L)'
;MAKWGYHSEGEASVSRSSSEESTQKISPDMVVAGRGSSDPRKAFGPGGQIINGKTVPYHGCMGEAVKELTGRVDGALYDPQIAIDIKLKTLDESQQDDRTKAAFAKWSQCMKIRGFTYQDPLAAGGDPEWRKAAEPTAHELKVATADAACRHKSNVVGVWYAVDFSYQEKAIAGNAAAMARVKADLESKMRVAMQVLAK
;
A
#
# COMPACT_ATOMS: atom_id res chain seq x y z
N MET A 1 26.81 2.40 5.17
CA MET A 1 26.23 1.40 6.10
C MET A 1 24.72 1.43 5.94
N ALA A 2 24.02 0.31 6.15
CA ALA A 2 22.55 0.28 6.14
C ALA A 2 22.01 1.15 7.28
N LYS A 3 21.05 2.04 6.98
CA LYS A 3 20.50 3.01 7.94
C LYS A 3 19.24 2.51 8.66
N TRP A 4 18.42 1.73 7.97
CA TRP A 4 17.03 1.49 8.39
C TRP A 4 16.71 0.04 8.79
N GLY A 5 17.51 -0.94 8.40
CA GLY A 5 17.24 -2.34 8.79
C GLY A 5 15.87 -2.82 8.28
N TYR A 6 15.02 -3.29 9.18
CA TYR A 6 13.62 -3.63 8.94
C TYR A 6 12.63 -2.56 9.42
N HIS A 7 13.08 -1.51 10.11
CA HIS A 7 12.26 -0.32 10.29
C HIS A 7 12.06 0.37 8.93
N SER A 8 10.85 0.89 8.71
CA SER A 8 10.63 1.76 7.57
C SER A 8 11.28 3.12 7.79
N GLU A 9 11.74 3.74 6.70
CA GLU A 9 12.20 5.12 6.71
C GLU A 9 11.05 6.02 7.19
N GLY A 10 11.19 6.57 8.41
CA GLY A 10 10.17 7.41 9.04
C GLY A 10 9.54 6.86 10.32
N GLU A 11 9.58 5.54 10.58
CA GLU A 11 9.04 4.95 11.82
C GLU A 11 9.87 5.31 13.05
N ALA A 12 11.18 5.36 12.87
CA ALA A 12 12.11 5.64 13.95
C ALA A 12 12.11 7.12 14.37
N SER A 13 11.93 8.00 13.38
CA SER A 13 11.81 9.45 13.58
C SER A 13 10.44 9.91 14.12
N VAL A 14 9.56 9.01 14.58
CA VAL A 14 8.38 9.42 15.36
C VAL A 14 8.73 9.57 16.85
N SER A 15 9.95 10.03 17.16
CA SER A 15 10.07 11.04 18.20
C SER A 15 9.40 12.29 17.64
N ARG A 16 8.37 12.80 18.32
CA ARG A 16 7.62 14.02 17.97
C ARG A 16 8.56 15.24 17.85
N SER A 17 9.35 15.31 16.80
CA SER A 17 9.84 16.57 16.27
C SER A 17 8.64 17.14 15.54
N SER A 18 7.93 18.03 16.23
CA SER A 18 6.97 18.93 15.62
C SER A 18 7.65 19.58 14.42
N SER A 19 7.30 19.13 13.21
CA SER A 19 7.44 19.95 12.03
C SER A 19 6.53 21.17 12.25
N GLU A 20 7.10 22.20 12.87
CA GLU A 20 6.59 23.57 12.83
C GLU A 20 6.71 24.08 11.39
N GLU A 21 5.93 23.51 10.48
CA GLU A 21 5.72 24.06 9.14
C GLU A 21 4.36 23.58 8.62
N SER A 22 3.35 24.41 8.90
CA SER A 22 1.99 24.40 8.35
C SER A 22 1.10 23.17 8.64
N THR A 23 0.82 22.88 9.91
CA THR A 23 -0.43 22.18 10.26
C THR A 23 -1.56 23.20 10.40
N GLN A 24 -2.22 23.56 9.29
CA GLN A 24 -3.60 24.02 9.43
C GLN A 24 -4.36 22.89 10.12
N LYS A 25 -4.71 23.07 11.41
CA LYS A 25 -5.57 22.12 12.12
C LYS A 25 -6.87 22.03 11.33
N ILE A 26 -7.21 20.83 10.88
CA ILE A 26 -8.50 20.57 10.22
C ILE A 26 -9.60 20.98 11.20
N SER A 27 -10.31 22.06 10.89
CA SER A 27 -11.43 22.53 11.71
C SER A 27 -12.66 21.66 11.49
N PRO A 28 -13.63 21.65 12.41
CA PRO A 28 -14.92 21.00 12.19
C PRO A 28 -15.60 21.47 10.88
N ASP A 29 -15.49 22.76 10.56
CA ASP A 29 -16.02 23.34 9.32
C ASP A 29 -15.34 22.77 8.08
N MET A 30 -14.03 22.51 8.12
CA MET A 30 -13.29 21.85 7.04
C MET A 30 -13.75 20.39 6.86
N VAL A 31 -14.05 19.68 7.95
CA VAL A 31 -14.61 18.32 7.88
C VAL A 31 -15.99 18.34 7.23
N VAL A 32 -16.86 19.26 7.66
CA VAL A 32 -18.21 19.41 7.11
C VAL A 32 -18.14 19.79 5.64
N ALA A 33 -17.33 20.79 5.28
CA ALA A 33 -17.15 21.20 3.88
C ALA A 33 -16.59 20.06 3.02
N GLY A 34 -15.62 19.30 3.54
CA GLY A 34 -14.99 18.19 2.81
C GLY A 34 -15.94 17.03 2.53
N ARG A 35 -16.73 16.60 3.53
CA ARG A 35 -17.53 15.37 3.47
C ARG A 35 -19.04 15.58 3.35
N GLY A 36 -19.54 16.80 3.55
CA GLY A 36 -20.98 17.08 3.66
C GLY A 36 -21.61 16.60 4.96
N SER A 37 -20.80 16.29 5.99
CA SER A 37 -21.28 15.81 7.31
C SER A 37 -20.36 16.21 8.45
N SER A 38 -20.94 16.46 9.62
CA SER A 38 -20.24 16.56 10.90
C SER A 38 -20.26 15.26 11.70
N ASP A 39 -20.99 14.21 11.26
CA ASP A 39 -21.07 12.94 11.98
C ASP A 39 -19.79 12.12 11.75
N PRO A 40 -18.96 11.88 12.77
CA PRO A 40 -17.71 11.14 12.61
C PRO A 40 -17.92 9.69 12.17
N ARG A 41 -19.15 9.15 12.30
CA ARG A 41 -19.51 7.79 11.87
C ARG A 41 -19.91 7.72 10.40
N LYS A 42 -20.09 8.87 9.73
CA LYS A 42 -20.44 8.93 8.30
C LYS A 42 -19.22 9.31 7.47
N ALA A 43 -18.95 8.53 6.43
CA ALA A 43 -17.92 8.86 5.45
C ALA A 43 -18.29 10.13 4.68
N PHE A 44 -19.56 10.23 4.24
CA PHE A 44 -20.11 11.36 3.52
C PHE A 44 -21.53 11.66 4.00
N GLY A 45 -21.98 12.90 3.82
CA GLY A 45 -23.32 13.35 4.21
C GLY A 45 -24.06 14.11 3.13
N PRO A 46 -25.33 14.47 3.40
CA PRO A 46 -26.22 15.06 2.41
C PRO A 46 -25.83 16.47 1.97
N GLY A 47 -24.87 17.11 2.63
CA GLY A 47 -24.58 18.52 2.43
C GLY A 47 -25.72 19.41 2.96
N GLY A 48 -25.79 20.64 2.46
CA GLY A 48 -26.81 21.64 2.79
C GLY A 48 -26.42 22.58 3.94
N GLN A 49 -25.37 22.28 4.69
CA GLN A 49 -24.82 23.20 5.69
C GLN A 49 -24.23 24.44 5.00
N ILE A 50 -24.21 25.59 5.69
CA ILE A 50 -23.57 26.80 5.19
C ILE A 50 -22.25 26.99 5.92
N ILE A 51 -21.13 26.95 5.19
CA ILE A 51 -19.78 27.18 5.70
C ILE A 51 -19.19 28.38 4.95
N ASN A 52 -18.77 29.42 5.67
CA ASN A 52 -18.25 30.66 5.08
C ASN A 52 -19.16 31.25 3.99
N GLY A 53 -20.48 31.21 4.19
CA GLY A 53 -21.47 31.71 3.24
C GLY A 53 -21.68 30.83 2.00
N LYS A 54 -21.04 29.67 1.90
CA LYS A 54 -21.24 28.70 0.82
C LYS A 54 -22.03 27.50 1.30
N THR A 55 -23.02 27.07 0.52
CA THR A 55 -23.74 25.82 0.78
C THR A 55 -22.84 24.64 0.43
N VAL A 56 -22.63 23.76 1.40
CA VAL A 56 -21.85 22.54 1.24
C VAL A 56 -22.61 21.57 0.32
N PRO A 57 -21.99 21.06 -0.75
CA PRO A 57 -22.66 20.16 -1.70
C PRO A 57 -22.89 18.77 -1.09
N TYR A 58 -23.69 17.95 -1.77
CA TYR A 58 -23.85 16.54 -1.44
C TYR A 58 -22.48 15.84 -1.48
N HIS A 59 -22.14 15.11 -0.40
CA HIS A 59 -20.81 14.54 -0.13
C HIS A 59 -19.65 15.55 -0.01
N GLY A 60 -19.95 16.86 0.10
CA GLY A 60 -18.96 17.91 0.25
C GLY A 60 -18.00 18.04 -0.95
N CYS A 61 -16.92 18.79 -0.76
CA CYS A 61 -15.91 19.01 -1.80
C CYS A 61 -15.28 17.69 -2.29
N MET A 62 -15.18 16.67 -1.43
CA MET A 62 -14.71 15.34 -1.83
C MET A 62 -15.68 14.69 -2.83
N GLY A 63 -16.99 14.84 -2.62
CA GLY A 63 -18.00 14.37 -3.55
C GLY A 63 -17.90 15.02 -4.92
N GLU A 64 -17.65 16.33 -4.97
CA GLU A 64 -17.42 17.05 -6.23
C GLU A 64 -16.19 16.52 -6.97
N ALA A 65 -15.07 16.31 -6.25
CA ALA A 65 -13.86 15.75 -6.84
C ALA A 65 -14.07 14.31 -7.36
N VAL A 66 -14.76 13.46 -6.58
CA VAL A 66 -15.12 12.09 -7.01
C VAL A 66 -16.02 12.14 -8.24
N LYS A 67 -17.01 13.05 -8.26
CA LYS A 67 -17.90 13.25 -9.41
C LYS A 67 -17.14 13.71 -10.63
N GLU A 68 -16.20 14.64 -10.50
CA GLU A 68 -15.38 15.09 -11.61
C GLU A 68 -14.58 13.92 -12.19
N LEU A 69 -13.92 13.11 -11.34
CA LEU A 69 -13.08 11.99 -11.75
C LEU A 69 -13.82 10.77 -12.29
N THR A 70 -15.03 10.50 -11.79
CA THR A 70 -15.74 9.23 -12.04
C THR A 70 -17.12 9.41 -12.70
N GLY A 71 -17.57 10.64 -12.87
CA GLY A 71 -18.91 10.99 -13.38
C GLY A 71 -20.03 10.85 -12.35
N ARG A 72 -19.76 10.34 -11.14
CA ARG A 72 -20.76 10.12 -10.07
C ARG A 72 -20.20 10.48 -8.70
N VAL A 73 -21.04 10.99 -7.82
CA VAL A 73 -20.64 11.49 -6.49
C VAL A 73 -20.25 10.37 -5.50
N ASP A 74 -20.64 9.14 -5.81
CA ASP A 74 -20.38 7.90 -5.07
C ASP A 74 -19.48 6.93 -5.88
N GLY A 75 -18.76 7.45 -6.88
CA GLY A 75 -17.88 6.64 -7.69
C GLY A 75 -16.69 6.07 -6.94
N ALA A 76 -16.31 4.85 -7.30
CA ALA A 76 -15.14 4.21 -6.73
C ALA A 76 -13.85 4.82 -7.29
N LEU A 77 -13.04 5.44 -6.43
CA LEU A 77 -11.68 5.86 -6.76
C LEU A 77 -10.64 4.76 -6.51
N TYR A 78 -10.95 3.80 -5.64
CA TYR A 78 -10.06 2.72 -5.25
C TYR A 78 -9.95 1.63 -6.32
N ASP A 79 -8.91 0.80 -6.17
CA ASP A 79 -8.73 -0.40 -6.98
C ASP A 79 -9.97 -1.30 -6.87
N PRO A 80 -10.51 -1.80 -8.00
CA PRO A 80 -11.63 -2.72 -7.95
C PRO A 80 -11.31 -3.98 -7.14
N GLN A 81 -12.28 -4.42 -6.32
CA GLN A 81 -12.07 -5.54 -5.39
C GLN A 81 -11.54 -6.81 -6.07
N ILE A 82 -12.00 -7.10 -7.29
CA ILE A 82 -11.51 -8.25 -8.07
C ILE A 82 -10.00 -8.19 -8.33
N ALA A 83 -9.44 -7.00 -8.58
CA ALA A 83 -8.00 -6.83 -8.79
C ALA A 83 -7.22 -7.02 -7.48
N ILE A 84 -7.77 -6.53 -6.36
CA ILE A 84 -7.22 -6.73 -5.02
C ILE A 84 -7.20 -8.22 -4.66
N ASP A 85 -8.33 -8.91 -4.87
CA ASP A 85 -8.48 -10.33 -4.55
C ASP A 85 -7.51 -11.18 -5.37
N ILE A 86 -7.40 -10.93 -6.69
CA ILE A 86 -6.44 -11.62 -7.56
C ILE A 86 -5.01 -11.39 -7.07
N LYS A 87 -4.63 -10.15 -6.76
CA LYS A 87 -3.28 -9.82 -6.28
C LYS A 87 -2.95 -10.56 -4.98
N LEU A 88 -3.85 -10.54 -3.99
CA LEU A 88 -3.61 -11.19 -2.70
C LEU A 88 -3.54 -12.71 -2.84
N LYS A 89 -4.45 -13.30 -3.62
CA LYS A 89 -4.48 -14.74 -3.87
C LYS A 89 -3.21 -15.22 -4.56
N THR A 90 -2.80 -14.56 -5.64
CA THR A 90 -1.62 -14.96 -6.43
C THR A 90 -0.31 -14.78 -5.66
N LEU A 91 -0.24 -13.77 -4.78
CA LEU A 91 0.89 -13.59 -3.87
C LEU A 91 1.01 -14.76 -2.86
N ASP A 92 -0.10 -15.20 -2.27
CA ASP A 92 -0.12 -16.35 -1.35
C ASP A 92 0.23 -17.65 -2.09
N GLU A 93 -0.42 -17.91 -3.24
CA GLU A 93 -0.15 -19.10 -4.05
C GLU A 93 1.32 -19.16 -4.50
N SER A 94 1.89 -18.03 -4.93
CA SER A 94 3.28 -17.96 -5.38
C SER A 94 4.29 -18.09 -4.24
N GLN A 95 3.94 -17.67 -3.03
CA GLN A 95 4.75 -17.91 -1.83
C GLN A 95 4.83 -19.42 -1.53
N GLN A 96 3.73 -20.14 -1.76
CA GLN A 96 3.63 -21.57 -1.48
C GLN A 96 4.17 -22.48 -2.60
N ASP A 97 4.46 -21.93 -3.79
CA ASP A 97 5.02 -22.66 -4.92
C ASP A 97 6.39 -23.27 -4.60
N ASP A 98 6.61 -24.51 -5.06
CA ASP A 98 7.85 -25.25 -4.80
C ASP A 98 9.11 -24.52 -5.29
N ARG A 99 9.02 -23.76 -6.38
CA ARG A 99 10.14 -22.97 -6.90
C ARG A 99 10.51 -21.84 -5.92
N THR A 100 9.51 -21.16 -5.38
CA THR A 100 9.69 -20.11 -4.38
C THR A 100 10.23 -20.70 -3.07
N LYS A 101 9.64 -21.80 -2.58
CA LYS A 101 10.12 -22.53 -1.40
C LYS A 101 11.56 -23.01 -1.56
N ALA A 102 11.96 -23.46 -2.75
CA ALA A 102 13.34 -23.84 -3.01
C ALA A 102 14.31 -22.65 -2.95
N ALA A 103 13.90 -21.47 -3.42
CA ALA A 103 14.69 -20.25 -3.25
C ALA A 103 14.79 -19.84 -1.77
N PHE A 104 13.68 -19.93 -1.02
CA PHE A 104 13.67 -19.67 0.43
C PHE A 104 14.57 -20.65 1.21
N ALA A 105 14.59 -21.92 0.84
CA ALA A 105 15.48 -22.90 1.47
C ALA A 105 16.97 -22.55 1.25
N LYS A 106 17.35 -22.14 0.03
CA LYS A 106 18.71 -21.66 -0.27
C LYS A 106 19.05 -20.39 0.50
N TRP A 107 18.08 -19.47 0.60
CA TRP A 107 18.20 -18.26 1.40
C TRP A 107 18.42 -18.58 2.88
N SER A 108 17.64 -19.50 3.46
CA SER A 108 17.71 -19.88 4.87
C SER A 108 19.07 -20.49 5.21
N GLN A 109 19.59 -21.35 4.32
CA GLN A 109 20.96 -21.87 4.44
C GLN A 109 22.02 -20.76 4.41
N CYS A 110 21.86 -19.77 3.53
CA CYS A 110 22.75 -18.61 3.47
C CYS A 110 22.71 -17.79 4.77
N MET A 111 21.52 -17.55 5.34
CA MET A 111 21.35 -16.87 6.63
C MET A 111 22.04 -17.64 7.75
N LYS A 112 21.87 -18.98 7.77
CA LYS A 112 22.48 -19.85 8.79
C LYS A 112 24.02 -19.78 8.75
N ILE A 113 24.62 -19.77 7.56
CA ILE A 113 26.06 -19.58 7.38
C ILE A 113 26.52 -18.22 7.93
N ARG A 114 25.66 -17.20 7.87
CA ARG A 114 25.92 -15.86 8.40
C ARG A 114 25.58 -15.71 9.89
N GLY A 115 25.17 -16.79 10.56
CA GLY A 115 24.88 -16.81 11.99
C GLY A 115 23.43 -16.45 12.36
N PHE A 116 22.51 -16.39 11.38
CA PHE A 116 21.09 -16.06 11.62
C PHE A 116 20.19 -17.23 11.21
N THR A 117 19.19 -17.56 12.02
CA THR A 117 18.28 -18.70 11.74
C THR A 117 16.87 -18.20 11.53
N TYR A 118 16.39 -18.32 10.29
CA TYR A 118 15.03 -17.99 9.89
C TYR A 118 14.54 -19.02 8.87
N GLN A 119 13.26 -19.39 8.94
CA GLN A 119 12.69 -20.38 8.02
C GLN A 119 12.51 -19.81 6.61
N ASP A 120 12.08 -18.56 6.52
CA ASP A 120 11.87 -17.86 5.26
C ASP A 120 12.11 -16.35 5.42
N PRO A 121 12.20 -15.61 4.29
CA PRO A 121 12.50 -14.19 4.33
C PRO A 121 11.39 -13.32 4.95
N LEU A 122 10.14 -13.79 5.01
CA LEU A 122 9.06 -13.05 5.68
C LEU A 122 9.20 -13.20 7.19
N ALA A 123 9.60 -14.37 7.69
CA ALA A 123 9.89 -14.57 9.11
C ALA A 123 11.02 -13.65 9.61
N ALA A 124 12.06 -13.42 8.79
CA ALA A 124 13.13 -12.47 9.15
C ALA A 124 12.64 -11.01 9.16
N GLY A 125 11.82 -10.60 8.17
CA GLY A 125 11.28 -9.23 8.15
C GLY A 125 10.18 -8.98 9.17
N GLY A 126 9.44 -10.02 9.55
CA GLY A 126 8.34 -9.97 10.51
C GLY A 126 8.73 -10.26 11.96
N ASP A 127 10.03 -10.41 12.25
CA ASP A 127 10.51 -10.73 13.59
C ASP A 127 10.03 -9.68 14.61
N PRO A 128 9.28 -10.07 15.65
CA PRO A 128 8.81 -9.14 16.68
C PRO A 128 9.93 -8.42 17.42
N GLU A 129 11.17 -8.90 17.37
CA GLU A 129 12.32 -8.24 17.96
C GLU A 129 12.52 -6.82 17.43
N TRP A 130 12.26 -6.57 16.14
CA TRP A 130 12.47 -5.25 15.52
C TRP A 130 11.59 -4.18 16.16
N ARG A 131 10.40 -4.53 16.65
CA ARG A 131 9.47 -3.58 17.27
C ARG A 131 9.75 -3.29 18.75
N LYS A 132 10.76 -3.92 19.35
CA LYS A 132 11.12 -3.69 20.76
C LYS A 132 11.91 -2.40 20.97
N ALA A 133 12.50 -1.86 19.90
CA ALA A 133 13.17 -0.57 19.89
C ALA A 133 12.39 0.38 18.98
N ALA A 134 12.50 1.69 19.26
CA ALA A 134 11.99 2.70 18.35
C ALA A 134 12.91 2.90 17.14
N GLU A 135 14.20 2.59 17.30
CA GLU A 135 15.23 2.80 16.28
C GLU A 135 15.93 1.48 15.93
N PRO A 136 16.43 1.34 14.68
CA PRO A 136 17.14 0.15 14.25
C PRO A 136 18.31 -0.19 15.16
N THR A 137 18.30 -1.41 15.70
CA THR A 137 19.41 -1.87 16.54
C THR A 137 20.60 -2.31 15.69
N ALA A 138 21.79 -2.33 16.28
CA ALA A 138 22.97 -2.88 15.61
C ALA A 138 22.79 -4.37 15.22
N HIS A 139 21.97 -5.12 15.96
CA HIS A 139 21.62 -6.50 15.61
C HIS A 139 20.74 -6.54 14.36
N GLU A 140 19.66 -5.78 14.34
CA GLU A 140 18.75 -5.65 13.20
C GLU A 140 19.48 -5.26 11.92
N LEU A 141 20.35 -4.25 11.98
CA LEU A 141 21.12 -3.81 10.81
C LEU A 141 22.00 -4.94 10.26
N LYS A 142 22.57 -5.79 11.12
CA LYS A 142 23.34 -6.97 10.70
C LYS A 142 22.44 -8.03 10.05
N VAL A 143 21.27 -8.30 10.63
CA VAL A 143 20.30 -9.27 10.08
C VAL A 143 19.80 -8.80 8.73
N ALA A 144 19.34 -7.56 8.60
CA ALA A 144 18.83 -6.99 7.36
C ALA A 144 19.90 -6.95 6.25
N THR A 145 21.15 -6.63 6.62
CA THR A 145 22.28 -6.67 5.65
C THR A 145 22.55 -8.10 5.17
N ALA A 146 22.53 -9.08 6.08
CA ALA A 146 22.67 -10.49 5.73
C ALA A 146 21.50 -10.98 4.87
N ASP A 147 20.28 -10.60 5.21
CA ASP A 147 19.05 -10.93 4.48
C ASP A 147 19.14 -10.43 3.03
N ALA A 148 19.39 -9.14 2.82
CA ALA A 148 19.51 -8.56 1.48
C ALA A 148 20.56 -9.28 0.63
N ALA A 149 21.75 -9.56 1.20
CA ALA A 149 22.80 -10.30 0.51
C ALA A 149 22.39 -11.75 0.20
N CYS A 150 21.71 -12.42 1.12
CA CYS A 150 21.24 -13.78 0.92
C CYS A 150 20.10 -13.86 -0.10
N ARG A 151 19.16 -12.91 -0.10
CA ARG A 151 18.08 -12.84 -1.11
C ARG A 151 18.65 -12.65 -2.51
N HIS A 152 19.67 -11.79 -2.65
CA HIS A 152 20.36 -11.60 -3.90
C HIS A 152 21.06 -12.90 -4.35
N LYS A 153 21.86 -13.52 -3.48
CA LYS A 153 22.61 -14.76 -3.78
C LYS A 153 21.70 -15.93 -4.17
N SER A 154 20.53 -16.04 -3.56
CA SER A 154 19.57 -17.13 -3.79
C SER A 154 18.47 -16.77 -4.82
N ASN A 155 18.54 -15.57 -5.40
CA ASN A 155 17.56 -15.05 -6.35
C ASN A 155 16.10 -15.12 -5.86
N VAL A 156 15.87 -14.82 -4.58
CA VAL A 156 14.52 -14.87 -3.98
C VAL A 156 13.55 -13.96 -4.73
N VAL A 157 13.96 -12.71 -4.98
CA VAL A 157 13.10 -11.70 -5.61
C VAL A 157 12.75 -12.10 -7.05
N GLY A 158 13.75 -12.52 -7.84
CA GLY A 158 13.52 -12.88 -9.23
C GLY A 158 12.66 -14.14 -9.38
N VAL A 159 12.89 -15.17 -8.55
CA VAL A 159 12.09 -16.40 -8.60
C VAL A 159 10.65 -16.12 -8.17
N TRP A 160 10.45 -15.51 -7.00
CA TRP A 160 9.10 -15.29 -6.49
C TRP A 160 8.30 -14.36 -7.40
N TYR A 161 8.90 -13.27 -7.91
CA TYR A 161 8.26 -12.40 -8.89
C TYR A 161 7.81 -13.16 -10.14
N ALA A 162 8.68 -13.98 -10.74
CA ALA A 162 8.34 -14.72 -11.95
C ALA A 162 7.20 -15.73 -11.71
N VAL A 163 7.17 -16.36 -10.54
CA VAL A 163 6.08 -17.27 -10.14
C VAL A 163 4.77 -16.50 -9.97
N ASP A 164 4.78 -15.44 -9.17
CA ASP A 164 3.61 -14.59 -8.91
C ASP A 164 3.03 -14.01 -10.21
N PHE A 165 3.90 -13.44 -11.06
CA PHE A 165 3.53 -12.96 -12.38
C PHE A 165 2.84 -14.05 -13.23
N SER A 166 3.36 -15.29 -13.21
CA SER A 166 2.74 -16.38 -13.96
C SER A 166 1.35 -16.77 -13.44
N TYR A 167 1.08 -16.60 -12.14
CA TYR A 167 -0.24 -16.80 -11.55
C TYR A 167 -1.17 -15.62 -11.82
N GLN A 168 -0.66 -14.39 -11.78
CA GLN A 168 -1.41 -13.20 -12.16
C GLN A 168 -1.87 -13.26 -13.63
N GLU A 169 -1.00 -13.63 -14.56
CA GLU A 169 -1.36 -13.79 -15.97
C GLU A 169 -2.48 -14.82 -16.17
N LYS A 170 -2.39 -15.97 -15.49
CA LYS A 170 -3.45 -17.00 -15.53
C LYS A 170 -4.76 -16.50 -14.93
N ALA A 171 -4.70 -15.81 -13.79
CA ALA A 171 -5.87 -15.26 -13.12
C ALA A 171 -6.54 -14.17 -13.97
N ILE A 172 -5.75 -13.32 -14.62
CA ILE A 172 -6.23 -12.29 -15.54
C ILE A 172 -6.89 -12.93 -16.76
N ALA A 173 -6.26 -13.93 -17.37
CA ALA A 173 -6.84 -14.66 -18.50
C ALA A 173 -8.17 -15.34 -18.12
N GLY A 174 -8.23 -15.97 -16.94
CA GLY A 174 -9.45 -16.57 -16.40
C GLY A 174 -10.56 -15.55 -16.09
N ASN A 175 -10.21 -14.27 -15.91
CA ASN A 175 -11.13 -13.17 -15.61
C ASN A 175 -11.14 -12.10 -16.71
N ALA A 176 -10.81 -12.46 -17.96
CA ALA A 176 -10.45 -11.51 -19.01
C ALA A 176 -11.49 -10.39 -19.21
N ALA A 177 -12.78 -10.72 -19.26
CA ALA A 177 -13.84 -9.73 -19.43
C ALA A 177 -13.96 -8.76 -18.25
N ALA A 178 -13.78 -9.25 -17.02
CA ALA A 178 -13.81 -8.40 -15.83
C ALA A 178 -12.56 -7.52 -15.76
N MET A 179 -11.38 -8.07 -16.04
CA MET A 179 -10.12 -7.32 -16.05
C MET A 179 -10.05 -6.29 -17.18
N ALA A 180 -10.66 -6.56 -18.35
CA ALA A 180 -10.80 -5.58 -19.41
C ALA A 180 -11.65 -4.37 -18.97
N ARG A 181 -12.72 -4.59 -18.20
CA ARG A 181 -13.52 -3.50 -17.61
C ARG A 181 -12.72 -2.70 -16.58
N VAL A 182 -12.00 -3.38 -15.69
CA VAL A 182 -11.09 -2.74 -14.72
C VAL A 182 -10.09 -1.82 -15.43
N LYS A 183 -9.44 -2.30 -16.49
CA LYS A 183 -8.50 -1.52 -17.29
C LYS A 183 -9.15 -0.29 -17.94
N ALA A 184 -10.31 -0.47 -18.60
CA ALA A 184 -11.02 0.62 -19.24
C ALA A 184 -11.44 1.71 -18.24
N ASP A 185 -11.91 1.31 -17.05
CA ASP A 185 -12.29 2.24 -15.99
C ASP A 185 -11.09 3.03 -15.45
N LEU A 186 -9.95 2.36 -15.21
CA LEU A 186 -8.71 3.02 -14.77
C LEU A 186 -8.19 4.01 -15.82
N GLU A 187 -8.18 3.62 -17.10
CA GLU A 187 -7.78 4.50 -18.20
C GLU A 187 -8.69 5.71 -18.32
N SER A 188 -10.00 5.53 -18.10
CA SER A 188 -10.95 6.64 -18.07
C SER A 188 -10.66 7.61 -16.94
N LYS A 189 -10.50 7.11 -15.71
CA LYS A 189 -10.15 7.93 -14.54
C LYS A 189 -8.84 8.70 -14.74
N MET A 190 -7.81 8.04 -15.31
CA MET A 190 -6.53 8.68 -15.58
C MET A 190 -6.64 9.80 -16.62
N ARG A 191 -7.40 9.61 -17.70
CA ARG A 191 -7.67 10.66 -18.69
C ARG A 191 -8.32 11.88 -18.04
N VAL A 192 -9.33 11.64 -17.21
CA VAL A 192 -10.02 12.73 -16.51
C VAL A 192 -9.09 13.43 -15.51
N ALA A 193 -8.31 12.67 -14.73
CA ALA A 193 -7.34 13.25 -13.80
C ALA A 193 -6.33 14.17 -14.51
N MET A 194 -5.81 13.76 -15.67
CA MET A 194 -4.92 14.61 -16.48
C MET A 194 -5.60 15.90 -16.97
N GLN A 195 -6.89 15.84 -17.32
CA GLN A 195 -7.66 17.02 -17.70
C GLN A 195 -7.87 17.99 -16.54
N VAL A 196 -8.09 17.47 -15.32
CA VAL A 196 -8.23 18.30 -14.11
C VAL A 196 -6.92 19.00 -13.79
N LEU A 197 -5.79 18.30 -13.87
CA LEU A 197 -4.46 18.85 -13.56
C LEU A 197 -3.95 19.86 -14.60
N ALA A 198 -4.54 19.88 -15.80
CA ALA A 198 -4.18 20.80 -16.87
C ALA A 198 -4.95 22.14 -16.82
N LYS A 199 -5.88 22.31 -15.88
CA LYS A 199 -6.61 23.55 -15.64
C LYS A 199 -5.83 24.47 -14.71
#